data_AF-V4QJG0-F1
#
_entry.id   AF-V4QJG0-F1
#
_cell.length_a   1.000
_cell.length_b   1.000
_cell.length_c   1.000
_cell.angle_alpha   90.00
_cell.angle_beta   90.00
_cell.angle_gamma   90.00
#
_symmetry.space_group_name_H-M   'P 1'
#
loop_
_entity.id
_entity.type
_entity.pdbx_description
1 polymer ?
#
loop_
_entity_poly.entity_id
_entity_poly.type
_entity_poly.pdbx_seq_one_letter_code
_entity_poly.pdbx_strand_id
1 'polypeptide(L)' 'MAMPPTSVVQQIRITELKGRFGAFGTIRPNLGQTIVKDVVLQNIDLQLAKSELDVSGVTGLEFRNVTINGKTIKILAD' A
#
# COMPACT_ATOMS: atom_id res chain seq x y z
N MET A 1 34.78 -3.11 -4.07
CA MET A 1 33.82 -2.09 -4.54
C MET A 1 32.79 -1.87 -3.43
N ALA A 2 32.37 -0.64 -3.15
CA ALA A 2 31.29 -0.40 -2.20
C ALA A 2 29.94 -0.69 -2.88
N MET A 3 29.04 -1.38 -2.18
CA MET A 3 27.67 -1.56 -2.68
C MET A 3 26.92 -0.22 -2.62
N PRO A 4 25.97 0.03 -3.53
CA PRO A 4 25.10 1.21 -3.44
C PRO A 4 24.44 1.27 -2.07
N PRO A 5 24.24 2.48 -1.51
CA PRO A 5 23.57 2.61 -0.22
C PRO A 5 22.14 2.09 -0.31
N THR A 6 21.75 1.29 0.69
CA THR A 6 20.38 0.80 0.86
C THR A 6 19.53 1.85 1.55
N SER A 7 18.31 2.05 1.05
CA SER A 7 17.30 2.92 1.67
C SER A 7 16.20 2.07 2.32
N VAL A 8 15.65 2.57 3.43
CA VAL A 8 14.54 1.92 4.14
C VAL A 8 13.40 2.93 4.29
N VAL A 9 12.22 2.56 3.80
CA VAL A 9 10.98 3.28 4.03
C VAL A 9 10.07 2.39 4.85
N GLN A 10 9.75 2.81 6.07
CA GLN A 10 9.01 2.00 7.03
C GLN A 10 8.01 2.82 7.82
N GLN A 11 7.04 2.15 8.44
CA GLN A 11 6.03 2.75 9.32
C GLN A 11 5.15 3.77 8.58
N ILE A 12 4.75 3.42 7.35
CA ILE A 12 3.89 4.26 6.52
C ILE A 12 2.45 4.09 6.98
N ARG A 13 1.74 5.20 7.23
CA ARG A 13 0.30 5.20 7.48
C ARG A 13 -0.40 6.12 6.48
N ILE A 14 -1.38 5.56 5.78
CA ILE A 14 -2.28 6.32 4.91
C ILE A 14 -3.67 6.20 5.53
N THR A 15 -4.22 7.31 5.97
CA THR A 15 -5.42 7.31 6.83
C THR A 15 -6.48 8.30 6.37
N GLU A 16 -7.74 7.99 6.67
CA GLU A 16 -8.88 8.92 6.53
C GLU A 16 -9.11 9.41 5.09
N LEU A 17 -8.98 8.51 4.11
CA LEU A 17 -9.23 8.84 2.70
C LEU A 17 -10.66 8.48 2.30
N LYS A 18 -11.38 9.46 1.76
CA LYS A 18 -12.73 9.27 1.22
C LYS A 18 -12.91 9.97 -0.12
N GLY A 19 -13.65 9.35 -1.04
CA GLY A 19 -14.06 10.02 -2.29
C GLY A 19 -13.91 9.16 -3.54
N ARG A 20 -13.90 9.83 -4.70
CA ARG A 20 -13.87 9.18 -6.01
C ARG A 20 -12.58 9.50 -6.75
N PHE A 21 -11.87 8.46 -7.19
CA PHE A 21 -10.57 8.60 -7.87
C PHE A 21 -10.44 7.61 -9.04
N GLY A 22 -9.41 7.82 -9.86
CA GLY A 22 -9.13 6.94 -11.00
C GLY A 22 -8.61 5.56 -10.60
N ALA A 23 -7.68 5.49 -9.65
CA ALA A 23 -7.01 4.24 -9.28
C ALA A 23 -6.59 4.23 -7.80
N PHE A 24 -6.39 3.03 -7.24
CA PHE A 24 -5.88 2.88 -5.88
C PHE A 24 -4.39 3.26 -5.78
N GLY A 25 -3.61 2.92 -6.79
CA GLY A 25 -2.20 3.28 -6.90
C GLY A 25 -1.27 2.06 -6.86
N THR A 26 0.00 2.34 -6.57
CA THR A 26 1.09 1.38 -6.68
C THR A 26 2.08 1.56 -5.54
N ILE A 27 2.49 0.46 -4.89
CA ILE A 27 3.56 0.44 -3.88
C ILE A 27 4.64 -0.54 -4.32
N ARG A 28 5.81 0.00 -4.69
CA ARG A 28 6.95 -0.80 -5.18
C ARG A 28 8.27 -0.20 -4.70
N PRO A 29 9.23 -1.01 -4.23
CA PRO A 29 10.57 -0.53 -3.95
C PRO A 29 11.34 -0.25 -5.25
N ASN A 30 12.40 0.55 -5.15
CA ASN A 30 13.47 0.48 -6.13
C ASN A 30 14.25 -0.84 -5.93
N LEU A 31 14.17 -1.75 -6.89
CA LEU A 31 14.69 -3.10 -6.76
C LEU A 31 16.20 -3.11 -6.49
N GLY A 32 16.62 -3.93 -5.53
CA GLY A 32 18.02 -4.04 -5.12
C GLY A 32 18.55 -2.86 -4.29
N GLN A 33 17.72 -1.84 -4.02
CA GLN A 33 18.18 -0.63 -3.33
C GLN A 33 17.26 -0.13 -2.21
N THR A 34 15.95 -0.40 -2.28
CA THR A 34 14.99 0.07 -1.28
C THR A 34 14.25 -1.08 -0.63
N ILE A 35 14.18 -1.05 0.69
CA ILE A 35 13.29 -1.90 1.49
C ILE A 35 12.05 -1.09 1.84
N VAL A 36 10.86 -1.62 1.57
CA VAL A 36 9.58 -1.04 1.99
C VAL A 36 8.87 -2.00 2.92
N LYS A 37 8.54 -1.55 4.14
CA LYS A 37 7.87 -2.39 5.13
C LYS A 37 6.93 -1.63 6.05
N ASP A 38 6.08 -2.35 6.76
CA ASP A 38 5.19 -1.84 7.80
C ASP A 38 4.27 -0.72 7.28
N VAL A 39 3.44 -1.06 6.29
CA VAL A 39 2.53 -0.13 5.62
C VAL A 39 1.11 -0.40 6.09
N VAL A 40 0.42 0.63 6.59
CA VAL A 40 -0.96 0.52 7.06
C VAL A 40 -1.87 1.47 6.28
N LEU A 41 -2.88 0.91 5.63
CA LEU A 41 -4.00 1.63 5.04
C LEU A 41 -5.17 1.56 6.00
N GLN A 42 -5.62 2.69 6.54
CA GLN A 42 -6.60 2.73 7.63
C GLN A 42 -7.74 3.72 7.40
N ASN A 43 -8.98 3.30 7.68
CA ASN A 43 -10.17 4.16 7.60
C ASN A 43 -10.31 4.80 6.22
N ILE A 44 -10.40 3.95 5.19
CA ILE A 44 -10.46 4.37 3.78
C ILE A 44 -11.81 3.95 3.19
N ASP A 45 -12.46 4.86 2.47
CA ASP A 45 -13.71 4.60 1.72
C ASP A 45 -13.66 5.26 0.33
N LEU A 46 -13.26 4.48 -0.68
CA LEU A 46 -13.01 5.00 -2.03
C LEU A 46 -13.93 4.38 -3.07
N GLN A 47 -14.34 5.22 -4.02
CA GLN A 47 -14.88 4.80 -5.31
C GLN A 47 -13.82 4.93 -6.40
N LEU A 48 -13.39 3.81 -6.97
CA LEU A 48 -12.26 3.73 -7.90
C LEU A 48 -12.66 3.11 -9.23
N ALA A 49 -12.19 3.70 -10.34
CA ALA A 49 -12.30 3.05 -11.65
C ALA A 49 -11.39 1.81 -11.74
N LYS A 50 -10.18 1.87 -11.18
CA LYS A 50 -9.28 0.73 -10.96
C LYS A 50 -9.12 0.48 -9.46
N SER A 51 -9.81 -0.54 -8.95
CA SER A 51 -9.88 -0.86 -7.52
C SER A 51 -8.69 -1.65 -6.97
N GLU A 52 -7.89 -2.28 -7.82
CA GLU A 52 -6.74 -3.07 -7.38
C GLU A 52 -5.58 -2.17 -6.99
N LEU A 53 -5.01 -2.45 -5.81
CA LEU A 53 -3.73 -1.89 -5.40
C LEU A 53 -2.61 -2.76 -5.99
N ASP A 54 -1.73 -2.13 -6.75
CA ASP A 54 -0.58 -2.82 -7.34
C ASP A 54 0.60 -2.82 -6.36
N VAL A 55 0.92 -3.97 -5.78
CA VAL A 55 1.92 -4.10 -4.73
C VAL A 55 2.97 -5.14 -5.11
N SER A 56 4.24 -4.81 -4.94
CA SER A 56 5.33 -5.78 -5.03
C SER A 56 6.45 -5.43 -4.07
N GLY A 57 7.10 -6.43 -3.45
CA GLY A 57 8.30 -6.21 -2.63
C GLY A 57 8.05 -5.38 -1.36
N VAL A 58 6.83 -5.42 -0.82
CA VAL A 58 6.45 -4.79 0.46
C VAL A 58 6.20 -5.87 1.51
N THR A 59 6.75 -5.70 2.71
CA THR A 59 6.50 -6.60 3.84
C THR A 59 5.61 -5.93 4.89
N GLY A 60 4.60 -6.62 5.43
CA GLY A 60 3.73 -6.06 6.47
C GLY A 60 2.77 -4.98 5.95
N LEU A 61 2.15 -5.21 4.78
CA LEU A 61 1.04 -4.38 4.31
C LEU A 61 -0.26 -4.79 5.01
N GLU A 62 -0.91 -3.83 5.65
CA GLU A 62 -2.16 -4.05 6.37
C GLU A 62 -3.29 -3.13 5.88
N PHE A 63 -4.50 -3.68 5.80
CA PHE A 63 -5.74 -2.96 5.55
C PHE A 63 -6.61 -2.99 6.81
N ARG A 64 -6.93 -1.81 7.36
CA ARG A 64 -7.74 -1.65 8.58
C ARG A 64 -8.95 -0.77 8.28
N ASN A 65 -10.16 -1.33 8.26
CA ASN A 65 -11.37 -0.59 7.91
C ASN A 65 -11.24 0.11 6.54
N VAL A 66 -10.94 -0.67 5.51
CA VAL A 66 -10.81 -0.19 4.12
C VAL A 66 -11.97 -0.72 3.30
N THR A 67 -12.69 0.18 2.65
CA THR A 67 -13.78 -0.10 1.73
C THR A 67 -13.45 0.49 0.37
N ILE A 68 -13.49 -0.34 -0.66
CA ILE A 68 -13.28 0.06 -2.05
C ILE A 68 -14.49 -0.37 -2.86
N ASN A 69 -15.15 0.59 -3.52
CA ASN A 69 -16.35 0.36 -4.33
C ASN A 69 -17.45 -0.41 -3.55
N GLY A 70 -17.65 -0.04 -2.27
CA GLY A 70 -18.61 -0.69 -1.39
C GLY A 70 -18.20 -2.07 -0.88
N LYS A 71 -17.02 -2.58 -1.24
CA LYS A 71 -16.48 -3.86 -0.77
C LYS A 71 -15.43 -3.62 0.30
N THR A 72 -15.65 -4.15 1.50
CA THR A 72 -14.63 -4.16 2.55
C THR A 72 -13.48 -5.07 2.14
N ILE A 73 -12.27 -4.52 2.13
CA ILE A 73 -11.04 -5.26 1.92
C ILE A 73 -10.65 -5.91 3.24
N LYS A 74 -10.54 -7.23 3.23
CA LYS A 74 -9.99 -8.04 4.33
C LYS A 74 -8.71 -8.69 3.83
N ILE A 75 -7.70 -8.79 4.67
CA ILE A 75 -6.47 -9.51 4.31
C ILE A 75 -6.77 -11.02 4.33
N LEU A 76 -6.50 -11.71 3.23
CA LEU A 76 -6.04 -13.10 3.25
C LEU A 76 -4.52 -13.01 3.28
N ALA A 77 -3.92 -13.42 4.40
CA ALA A 77 -2.48 -13.54 4.48
C ALA A 77 -2.10 -14.91 3.92
N ASP A 78 -1.14 -14.94 3.00
CA ASP A 78 -0.34 -16.14 2.76
C ASP A 78 0.78 -16.20 3.81
#